data_AF-A0A662RDR6-F1
#
_entry.id   AF-A0A662RDR6-F1
#
_cell.length_a   1.000
_cell.length_b   1.000
_cell.length_c   1.000
_cell.angle_alpha   90.00
_cell.angle_beta   90.00
_cell.angle_gamma   90.00
#
_symmetry.space_group_name_H-M   'P 1'
#
loop_
_entity.id
_entity.type
_entity.pdbx_description
1 polymer ?
#
loop_
_entity_poly.entity_id
_entity_poly.type
_entity_poly.pdbx_seq_one_letter_code
_entity_poly.pdbx_strand_id
1 'polypeptide(L)' 'MPVIFKTPAAEEDLINLWRYIAQDNPAAADRVHQSAKKTFEAIEDMPGIGTAYRSKRTKLHGLRFSPLTQYPN' A
#
# COMPACT_ATOMS: atom_id res chain seq x y z
N MET A 1 -1.22 -12.23 16.83
CA MET A 1 -0.91 -10.98 16.11
C MET A 1 -1.41 -11.13 14.69
N PRO A 2 -2.00 -10.09 14.09
CA PRO A 2 -2.33 -10.10 12.66
C PRO A 2 -1.04 -10.25 11.85
N VAL A 3 -1.09 -10.88 10.68
CA VAL A 3 0.05 -10.97 9.76
C VAL A 3 -0.37 -10.38 8.43
N ILE A 4 0.46 -9.53 7.84
CA ILE A 4 0.20 -8.96 6.51
C ILE A 4 0.38 -10.04 5.45
N PHE A 5 -0.70 -10.36 4.75
CA PHE A 5 -0.68 -11.18 3.54
C PHE A 5 -0.86 -10.29 2.31
N LYS A 6 0.07 -10.39 1.35
CA LYS A 6 -0.03 -9.73 0.04
C LYS A 6 -0.42 -10.76 -1.00
N THR A 7 -1.38 -10.43 -1.86
CA THR A 7 -1.69 -11.27 -3.01
C THR A 7 -0.56 -11.16 -4.04
N PRO A 8 -0.36 -12.16 -4.92
CA PRO A 8 0.65 -12.07 -5.97
C PRO A 8 0.50 -10.81 -6.85
N ALA A 9 -0.74 -10.42 -7.17
CA ALA A 9 -1.02 -9.20 -7.92
C ALA A 9 -0.56 -7.93 -7.15
N ALA A 10 -0.76 -7.88 -5.84
CA ALA A 10 -0.33 -6.74 -5.03
C ALA A 10 1.21 -6.66 -4.92
N GLU A 11 1.91 -7.80 -4.92
CA GLU A 11 3.39 -7.80 -4.97
C GLU A 11 3.90 -7.30 -6.32
N GLU A 12 3.28 -7.74 -7.42
CA GLU A 12 3.60 -7.27 -8.77
C GLU A 12 3.34 -5.76 -8.92
N ASP A 13 2.23 -5.26 -8.37
CA ASP A 13 1.91 -3.83 -8.37
C ASP A 13 3.00 -3.00 -7.66
N LEU A 14 3.51 -3.46 -6.51
CA LEU A 14 4.59 -2.80 -5.79
C LEU A 14 5.88 -2.73 -6.62
N ILE A 15 6.22 -3.82 -7.30
CA ILE A 15 7.41 -3.89 -8.18
C ILE A 15 7.23 -2.96 -9.38
N ASN A 16 6.06 -2.96 -10.01
CA ASN A 16 5.78 -2.16 -11.19
C ASN A 16 5.78 -0.66 -10.87
N LEU A 17 5.19 -0.26 -9.74
CA LEU A 17 5.24 1.13 -9.26
C LEU A 17 6.67 1.59 -9.00
N TRP A 18 7.47 0.77 -8.30
CA TRP A 18 8.88 1.09 -8.05
C TRP A 18 9.64 1.25 -9.37
N ARG A 19 9.51 0.30 -10.30
CA ARG A 19 10.18 0.36 -11.61
C ARG A 19 9.78 1.58 -12.41
N TYR A 20 8.50 1.95 -12.39
CA TYR A 20 8.00 3.11 -13.11
C TYR A 20 8.62 4.41 -12.58
N ILE A 21 8.62 4.60 -11.26
CA ILE A 21 9.20 5.80 -10.62
C ILE A 21 10.72 5.83 -10.81
N ALA A 22 11.38 4.67 -10.72
CA ALA A 22 12.82 4.57 -10.84
C ALA A 22 13.36 4.92 -12.23
N GLN A 23 12.53 4.93 -13.27
CA GLN A 23 12.92 5.42 -14.60
C GLN A 23 13.31 6.91 -14.57
N ASP A 24 12.66 7.70 -13.71
CA ASP A 24 12.93 9.13 -13.55
C ASP A 24 13.82 9.39 -12.32
N ASN A 25 13.47 8.80 -11.17
CA ASN A 25 14.18 9.01 -9.92
C ASN A 25 14.18 7.75 -9.04
N PRO A 26 15.27 6.94 -9.08
CA PRO A 26 15.40 5.74 -8.26
C PRO A 26 15.28 6.01 -6.75
N ALA A 27 15.81 7.13 -6.28
CA ALA A 27 15.71 7.50 -4.87
C ALA A 27 14.26 7.82 -4.47
N ALA A 28 13.45 8.40 -5.37
CA ALA A 28 12.03 8.59 -5.14
C ALA A 28 11.27 7.25 -5.07
N ALA A 29 11.63 6.29 -5.94
CA ALA A 29 11.04 4.95 -5.91
C ALA A 29 11.29 4.26 -4.56
N ASP A 30 12.51 4.36 -4.02
CA ASP A 30 12.84 3.85 -2.70
C ASP A 30 12.04 4.51 -1.59
N ARG A 31 11.86 5.84 -1.63
CA ARG A 31 11.06 6.58 -0.65
C ARG A 31 9.60 6.10 -0.64
N VAL A 32 9.00 5.91 -1.81
CA VAL A 32 7.63 5.39 -1.95
C VAL A 32 7.53 3.97 -1.40
N HIS A 33 8.48 3.09 -1.76
CA HIS A 33 8.49 1.71 -1.27
C HIS A 33 8.65 1.64 0.26
N GLN A 34 9.51 2.47 0.85
CA GLN A 34 9.65 2.55 2.31
C GLN A 34 8.37 3.08 2.98
N SER A 35 7.68 4.04 2.37
CA SER A 35 6.39 4.50 2.89
C SER A 35 5.31 3.42 2.83
N ALA A 36 5.27 2.63 1.75
CA ALA A 36 4.38 1.46 1.65
C ALA A 36 4.67 0.46 2.77
N LYS A 37 5.94 0.15 3.03
CA LYS A 37 6.33 -0.74 4.13
C LYS A 37 5.84 -0.25 5.49
N LYS A 38 6.08 1.03 5.83
CA LYS A 38 5.60 1.65 7.08
C LYS A 38 4.07 1.63 7.21
N THR A 39 3.38 1.82 6.09
CA THR A 39 1.91 1.77 6.06
C THR A 39 1.41 0.35 6.36
N PHE A 40 2.09 -0.69 5.86
CA PHE A 40 1.75 -2.08 6.17
C PHE A 40 2.02 -2.44 7.64
N GLU A 41 3.13 -1.97 8.20
CA GLU A 41 3.45 -2.13 9.64
C GLU A 41 2.34 -1.48 10.51
N ALA A 42 1.89 -0.27 10.17
CA ALA A 42 0.80 0.39 10.88
C ALA A 42 -0.56 -0.37 10.77
N ILE A 43 -0.82 -1.03 9.64
CA ILE A 43 -2.02 -1.86 9.45
C ILE A 43 -1.92 -3.17 10.27
N GLU A 44 -0.71 -3.72 10.41
CA GLU A 44 -0.45 -4.90 11.25
C GLU A 44 -0.71 -4.58 12.73
N ASP A 45 -0.25 -3.42 13.19
CA ASP A 45 -0.45 -2.94 14.56
C ASP A 45 -1.91 -2.57 14.85
N MET A 46 -2.58 -1.92 13.91
CA MET A 46 -3.98 -1.49 14.03
C MET A 46 -4.82 -1.94 12.82
N PRO A 47 -5.27 -3.21 12.79
CA PRO A 47 -6.14 -3.70 11.74
C PRO A 47 -7.37 -2.84 11.61
N GLY A 48 -7.58 -2.29 10.42
CA GLY A 48 -8.72 -1.44 10.15
C GLY A 48 -8.54 0.04 10.47
N ILE A 49 -7.30 0.54 10.52
CA ILE A 49 -7.03 1.99 10.55
C ILE A 49 -7.49 2.72 9.26
N GLY A 50 -7.60 2.02 8.13
CA GLY A 50 -8.00 2.61 6.84
C GLY A 50 -9.49 2.99 6.72
N THR A 51 -9.80 3.87 5.78
CA THR A 51 -11.17 4.31 5.46
C THR A 51 -11.93 3.21 4.72
N ALA A 52 -13.12 2.86 5.21
CA ALA A 52 -13.96 1.85 4.55
C ALA A 52 -14.39 2.30 3.14
N TYR A 53 -14.20 1.43 2.15
CA TYR A 53 -14.66 1.69 0.79
C TYR A 53 -16.14 1.33 0.64
N ARG A 54 -17.00 2.35 0.59
CA ARG A 54 -18.45 2.16 0.42
C ARG A 54 -18.79 2.04 -1.07
N SER A 55 -18.84 0.80 -1.56
CA SER A 55 -19.22 0.49 -2.94
C SER A 55 -20.59 -0.20 -2.99
N LYS A 56 -21.38 0.09 -4.03
CA LYS A 56 -22.62 -0.65 -4.35
C LYS A 56 -22.36 -2.07 -4.89
N ARG A 57 -21.14 -2.33 -5.37
CA ARG A 57 -20.72 -3.64 -5.88
C ARG A 57 -20.37 -4.55 -4.71
N THR A 58 -21.13 -5.63 -4.54
CA THR A 58 -20.98 -6.61 -3.44
C THR A 58 -19.58 -7.19 -3.34
N LYS A 59 -18.93 -7.47 -4.48
CA LYS A 59 -17.55 -7.99 -4.54
C LYS A 59 -16.48 -7.07 -3.93
N LEU A 60 -16.81 -5.80 -3.65
CA LEU A 60 -15.89 -4.81 -3.08
C LEU A 60 -16.21 -4.51 -1.61
N HIS A 61 -17.19 -5.20 -1.01
CA HIS A 61 -17.49 -5.06 0.41
C HIS A 61 -16.30 -5.55 1.25
N GLY A 62 -16.04 -4.86 2.37
CA GLY A 62 -14.91 -5.17 3.27
C GLY A 62 -13.59 -4.52 2.85
N LEU A 63 -13.49 -3.94 1.64
CA LEU A 63 -12.30 -3.19 1.24
C LEU A 63 -12.15 -1.90 2.04
N ARG A 64 -10.89 -1.52 2.30
CA ARG A 64 -10.52 -0.28 2.96
C ARG A 64 -9.35 0.36 2.22
N PHE A 65 -9.29 1.68 2.26
CA PHE A 65 -8.20 2.47 1.73
C PHE A 65 -7.35 3.04 2.85
N SER A 66 -6.03 2.89 2.75
CA SER A 66 -5.08 3.61 3.60
C SER A 66 -4.17 4.42 2.69
N PRO A 67 -4.07 5.75 2.87
CA PRO A 67 -3.05 6.52 2.18
C PRO A 67 -1.66 6.07 2.64
N LEU A 68 -0.67 6.18 1.76
CA LEU A 68 0.73 5.99 2.16
C LEU A 68 1.12 7.08 3.16
N THR A 69 1.95 6.72 4.14
CA THR A 69 2.58 7.72 5.02
C THR A 69 3.34 8.77 4.20
N GLN A 70 3.47 9.99 4.70
CA GLN A 70 4.18 11.04 3.96
C GLN A 70 5.62 10.62 3.64
N TYR A 71 6.03 10.81 2.39
CA TYR A 71 7.41 10.64 1.94
C TYR A 71 7.88 11.94 1.27
N PRO A 72 9.14 12.36 1.47
CA PRO A 72 9.64 13.59 0.86
C PRO A 72 9.71 13.45 -0.66
N ASN A 73 9.49 14.57 -1.36
CA ASN A 73 9.61 14.66 -2.82
C ASN A 73 11.06 14.48 -3.28
#